data_AF-A0A7V3N4K9-F1
#
_entry.id   AF-A0A7V3N4K9-F1
#
_cell.length_a   1.000
_cell.length_b   1.000
_cell.length_c   1.000
_cell.angle_alpha   90.00
_cell.angle_beta   90.00
_cell.angle_gamma   90.00
#
_symmetry.space_group_name_H-M   'P 1'
#
loop_
_entity.id
_entity.type
_entity.pdbx_description
1 polymer ?
#
loop_
_entity_poly.entity_id
_entity_poly.type
_entity_poly.pdbx_seq_one_letter_code
_entity_poly.pdbx_strand_id
1 'polypeptide(L)'
;MKTGLKDYYHIFGILALIYFAFLAGRSIYQNWQTNQEAKKIKTEIETLEIENQNLKSQIAYYQTPSFKEKEARRKLGLVKPDEKVVILSKEPPKANNNPPVPSEEKPTKPNYQLWWEFFFKKD
;
A
#
# COMPACT_ATOMS: atom_id res chain seq x y z
N MET A 1 1.57 74.66 -38.15
CA MET A 1 2.78 74.28 -37.39
C MET A 1 2.44 74.32 -35.90
N LYS A 2 1.89 73.23 -35.31
CA LYS A 2 1.47 73.18 -33.89
C LYS A 2 1.39 71.76 -33.30
N THR A 3 2.17 70.80 -33.83
CA THR A 3 2.15 69.39 -33.38
C THR A 3 3.26 69.06 -32.36
N GLY A 4 4.35 69.83 -32.30
CA GLY A 4 5.55 69.45 -31.53
C GLY A 4 5.43 69.32 -30.00
N LEU A 5 4.36 69.84 -29.35
CA LEU A 5 4.19 69.72 -27.89
C LEU A 5 3.23 68.60 -27.47
N LYS A 6 2.20 68.31 -28.27
CA LYS A 6 1.19 67.28 -27.95
C LYS A 6 1.75 65.87 -28.15
N ASP A 7 2.63 65.70 -29.13
CA ASP A 7 3.23 64.41 -29.46
C ASP A 7 4.15 63.89 -28.34
N TYR A 8 4.77 64.80 -27.55
CA TYR A 8 5.62 64.44 -26.42
C TYR A 8 4.87 63.79 -25.25
N TYR A 9 3.65 64.25 -24.93
CA TYR A 9 2.84 63.66 -23.85
C TYR A 9 2.41 62.23 -24.15
N HIS A 10 2.12 61.92 -25.42
CA HIS A 10 1.83 60.56 -25.84
C HIS A 10 3.05 59.64 -25.71
N ILE A 11 4.23 60.11 -26.13
CA ILE A 11 5.50 59.37 -25.98
C ILE A 11 5.82 59.15 -24.49
N PHE A 12 5.69 60.19 -23.66
CA PHE A 12 5.89 60.10 -22.22
C PHE A 12 4.90 59.15 -21.55
N GLY A 13 3.62 59.18 -21.96
CA GLY A 13 2.59 58.28 -21.48
C GLY A 13 2.88 56.81 -21.83
N ILE A 14 3.35 56.54 -23.05
CA ILE A 14 3.75 55.19 -23.48
C ILE A 14 4.97 54.72 -22.67
N LEU A 15 5.98 55.58 -22.47
CA LEU A 15 7.15 55.29 -21.65
C LEU A 15 6.77 54.98 -20.19
N ALA A 16 5.87 55.77 -19.61
CA ALA A 16 5.36 55.52 -18.27
C ALA A 16 4.60 54.18 -18.19
N LEU A 17 3.76 53.87 -19.18
CA LEU A 17 3.05 52.59 -19.26
C LEU A 17 4.01 51.40 -19.34
N ILE A 18 5.04 51.48 -20.18
CA ILE A 18 6.07 50.44 -20.30
C ILE A 18 6.82 50.27 -18.96
N TYR A 19 7.16 51.38 -18.30
CA TYR A 19 7.82 51.36 -17.00
C TYR A 19 6.96 50.68 -15.91
N PHE A 20 5.68 51.04 -15.82
CA PHE A 20 4.74 50.39 -14.89
C PHE A 20 4.53 48.92 -15.22
N ALA A 21 4.39 48.56 -16.50
CA ALA A 21 4.27 47.18 -16.93
C ALA A 21 5.53 46.36 -16.57
N PHE A 22 6.72 46.94 -16.72
CA PHE A 22 7.98 46.32 -16.32
C PHE A 22 8.06 46.09 -14.80
N LEU A 23 7.67 47.09 -14.00
CA LEU A 23 7.63 46.96 -12.54
C LEU A 23 6.65 45.87 -12.09
N ALA A 24 5.44 45.87 -12.65
CA ALA A 24 4.41 44.88 -12.35
C ALA A 24 4.85 43.46 -12.77
N GLY A 25 5.40 43.32 -13.98
CA GLY A 25 5.91 42.04 -14.48
C GLY A 25 7.02 41.48 -13.60
N ARG A 26 7.97 42.31 -13.15
CA ARG A 26 9.03 41.89 -12.23
C ARG A 26 8.48 41.43 -10.88
N SER A 27 7.50 42.13 -10.32
CA SER A 27 6.88 41.77 -9.04
C SER A 27 6.11 40.45 -9.13
N ILE A 28 5.33 40.27 -10.20
CA ILE A 28 4.59 39.03 -10.46
C ILE A 28 5.55 37.85 -10.61
N TYR A 29 6.64 38.03 -11.37
CA TYR A 29 7.62 36.98 -11.59
C TYR A 29 8.29 36.52 -10.28
N GLN A 30 8.72 37.47 -9.44
CA GLN A 30 9.32 37.15 -8.13
C GLN A 30 8.32 36.43 -7.23
N ASN A 31 7.08 36.93 -7.14
CA ASN A 31 6.05 36.30 -6.32
C ASN A 31 5.70 34.90 -6.82
N TRP A 32 5.69 34.68 -8.13
CA TRP A 32 5.45 33.36 -8.71
C TRP A 32 6.58 32.37 -8.35
N GLN A 33 7.84 32.79 -8.45
CA GLN A 33 8.98 31.95 -8.08
C GLN A 33 8.94 31.57 -6.59
N THR A 34 8.73 32.54 -5.70
CA THR A 34 8.63 32.29 -4.26
C THR A 34 7.46 31.37 -3.91
N ASN A 35 6.29 31.54 -4.55
CA ASN A 35 5.14 30.66 -4.33
C ASN A 35 5.39 29.23 -4.80
N GLN A 36 6.12 29.04 -5.91
CA GLN A 36 6.45 27.70 -6.40
C GLN A 36 7.42 26.97 -5.46
N GLU A 37 8.43 27.67 -4.96
CA GLU A 37 9.35 27.13 -3.95
C GLU A 37 8.61 26.78 -2.66
N ALA A 38 7.76 27.68 -2.16
CA ALA A 38 6.94 27.43 -0.98
C ALA A 38 5.99 26.24 -1.17
N LYS A 39 5.37 26.11 -2.35
CA LYS A 39 4.49 24.97 -2.67
C LYS A 39 5.27 23.67 -2.70
N LYS A 40 6.45 23.64 -3.33
CA LYS A 40 7.32 22.45 -3.37
C LYS A 40 7.69 22.00 -1.95
N ILE A 41 8.16 22.92 -1.12
CA ILE A 41 8.55 22.63 0.27
C ILE A 41 7.37 22.10 1.08
N LYS A 42 6.18 22.72 0.94
CA LYS A 42 4.96 22.23 1.62
C LYS A 42 4.60 20.81 1.22
N THR A 43 4.64 20.51 -0.08
CA THR A 43 4.38 19.15 -0.57
C THR A 43 5.41 18.16 -0.04
N GLU A 44 6.68 18.54 0.02
CA GLU A 44 7.73 17.69 0.59
C GLU A 44 7.49 17.39 2.07
N ILE A 45 7.07 18.39 2.86
CA ILE A 45 6.68 18.21 4.27
C ILE A 45 5.52 17.21 4.39
N GLU A 46 4.45 17.37 3.61
CA GLU A 46 3.30 16.47 3.63
C GLU A 46 3.71 15.03 3.29
N THR A 47 4.57 14.84 2.28
CA THR A 47 5.05 13.50 1.90
C THR A 47 5.88 12.85 3.01
N LEU A 48 6.77 13.60 3.65
CA LEU A 48 7.61 13.12 4.75
C LEU A 48 6.78 12.79 5.98
N GLU A 49 5.73 13.55 6.26
CA GLU A 49 4.84 13.29 7.38
C GLU A 49 4.05 11.97 7.18
N ILE A 50 3.53 11.74 5.99
CA ILE A 50 2.87 10.47 5.63
C ILE A 50 3.85 9.30 5.75
N GLU A 51 5.07 9.45 5.24
CA GLU A 51 6.11 8.42 5.35
C GLU A 51 6.45 8.13 6.81
N ASN A 52 6.60 9.17 7.63
CA ASN A 52 6.87 9.03 9.06
C ASN A 52 5.75 8.27 9.79
N GLN A 53 4.50 8.60 9.50
CA GLN A 53 3.33 7.91 10.08
C GLN A 53 3.27 6.44 9.65
N ASN A 54 3.56 6.14 8.39
CA ASN A 54 3.63 4.77 7.89
C ASN A 54 4.74 3.98 8.60
N LEU A 55 5.95 4.53 8.69
CA LEU A 55 7.07 3.89 9.37
C LEU A 55 6.76 3.63 10.86
N LYS A 56 6.15 4.59 11.56
CA LYS A 56 5.69 4.40 12.94
C LYS A 56 4.69 3.25 13.06
N SER A 57 3.75 3.15 12.11
CA SER A 57 2.75 2.08 12.08
C SER A 57 3.40 0.71 11.86
N GLN A 58 4.40 0.62 10.98
CA GLN A 58 5.16 -0.60 10.76
C GLN A 58 5.96 -1.01 12.00
N ILE A 59 6.62 -0.05 12.66
CA ILE A 59 7.34 -0.30 13.91
C ILE A 59 6.38 -0.86 14.97
N ALA A 60 5.21 -0.23 15.14
CA ALA A 60 4.19 -0.71 16.07
C ALA A 60 3.73 -2.14 15.73
N TYR A 61 3.49 -2.44 14.46
CA TYR A 61 3.13 -3.78 14.00
C TYR A 61 4.23 -4.81 14.32
N TYR A 62 5.50 -4.50 14.07
CA TYR A 62 6.61 -5.42 14.37
C TYR A 62 6.83 -5.63 15.87
N GLN A 63 6.41 -4.68 16.71
CA GLN A 63 6.45 -4.83 18.15
C GLN A 63 5.33 -5.72 18.70
N THR A 64 4.27 -5.98 17.92
CA THR A 64 3.14 -6.80 18.37
C THR A 64 3.55 -8.22 18.74
N PRO A 65 2.90 -8.82 19.76
CA PRO A 65 3.15 -10.21 20.13
C PRO A 65 2.87 -11.19 18.98
N SER A 66 1.84 -10.93 18.17
CA SER A 66 1.45 -11.77 17.04
C SER A 66 2.52 -11.82 15.95
N PHE A 67 3.15 -10.68 15.63
CA PHE A 67 4.26 -10.63 14.69
C PHE A 67 5.48 -11.38 15.24
N LYS A 68 5.84 -11.14 16.50
CA LYS A 68 6.95 -11.85 17.17
C LYS A 68 6.72 -13.37 17.20
N GLU A 69 5.49 -13.81 17.50
CA GLU A 69 5.10 -15.22 17.51
C GLU A 69 5.18 -15.82 16.11
N LYS A 70 4.69 -15.12 15.09
CA LYS A 70 4.78 -15.55 13.68
C LYS A 70 6.24 -15.70 13.23
N GLU A 71 7.08 -14.73 13.57
CA GLU A 71 8.51 -14.78 13.27
C GLU A 71 9.24 -15.89 14.05
N ALA A 72 8.89 -16.11 15.31
CA ALA A 72 9.39 -17.20 16.14
C ALA A 72 9.03 -18.58 15.57
N ARG A 73 7.76 -18.80 15.18
CA ARG A 73 7.34 -20.02 14.47
C ARG A 73 8.12 -20.23 13.18
N ARG A 74 8.26 -19.17 12.37
CA ARG A 74 8.90 -19.23 11.05
C ARG A 74 10.41 -19.48 11.12
N LYS A 75 11.12 -18.80 12.02
CA LYS A 75 12.59 -18.81 12.09
C LYS A 75 13.14 -19.86 13.04
N LEU A 76 12.44 -20.10 14.15
CA LEU A 76 12.92 -20.96 15.24
C LEU A 76 12.12 -22.27 15.33
N GLY A 77 11.10 -22.45 14.49
CA GLY A 77 10.22 -23.62 14.55
C GLY A 77 9.51 -23.76 15.89
N LEU A 78 9.35 -22.65 16.63
CA LEU A 78 8.77 -22.67 17.96
C LEU A 78 7.28 -23.00 17.89
N VAL A 79 6.82 -23.86 18.79
CA VAL A 79 5.44 -24.37 18.86
C VAL A 79 4.99 -24.21 20.30
N LYS A 80 3.75 -23.75 20.52
CA LYS A 80 3.22 -23.67 21.88
C LYS A 80 3.05 -25.08 22.46
N PRO A 81 3.21 -25.29 23.78
CA PRO A 81 3.12 -26.62 24.40
C PRO A 81 1.77 -27.34 24.14
N ASP A 82 0.74 -26.57 23.83
CA ASP A 82 -0.63 -26.97 23.53
C ASP A 82 -0.95 -27.07 22.01
N GLU A 83 0.06 -26.90 21.13
CA GLU A 83 -0.09 -26.93 19.67
C GLU A 83 0.50 -28.24 19.07
N LYS A 84 -0.32 -29.01 18.32
CA LYS A 84 0.12 -30.27 17.67
C LYS A 84 0.63 -30.00 16.24
N VAL A 85 1.91 -30.26 16.00
CA VAL A 85 2.50 -30.19 14.65
C VAL A 85 2.16 -31.45 13.86
N VAL A 86 1.45 -31.32 12.75
CA VAL A 86 1.23 -32.42 11.80
C VAL A 86 2.23 -32.27 10.65
N ILE A 87 3.27 -33.11 10.66
CA ILE A 87 4.23 -33.19 9.56
C ILE A 87 3.59 -34.07 8.47
N LEU A 88 3.18 -33.46 7.37
CA LEU A 88 2.72 -34.19 6.18
C LEU A 88 3.95 -34.74 5.45
N SER A 89 4.35 -35.97 5.79
CA SER A 89 5.36 -36.70 5.02
C SER A 89 4.87 -36.88 3.59
N LYS A 90 5.68 -36.46 2.63
CA LYS A 90 5.39 -36.55 1.18
C LYS A 90 5.51 -37.99 0.63
N GLU A 91 5.94 -38.92 1.47
CA GLU A 91 6.02 -40.34 1.15
C GLU A 91 4.80 -41.07 1.74
N PRO A 92 4.11 -41.90 0.95
CA PRO A 92 3.10 -42.78 1.50
C PRO A 92 3.76 -43.68 2.55
N PRO A 93 3.10 -43.92 3.70
CA PRO A 93 3.67 -44.76 4.74
C PRO A 93 3.95 -46.15 4.16
N LYS A 94 5.22 -46.57 4.16
CA LYS A 94 5.55 -47.99 4.01
C LYS A 94 5.07 -48.70 5.27
N ALA A 95 3.82 -49.15 5.22
CA ALA A 95 3.27 -50.05 6.20
C ALA A 95 4.07 -51.36 6.15
N ASN A 96 4.67 -51.75 7.27
CA ASN A 96 4.95 -53.16 7.49
C ASN A 96 4.53 -53.56 8.90
N ASN A 97 3.78 -54.67 8.94
CA ASN A 97 3.42 -55.53 10.06
C ASN A 97 2.19 -55.14 10.92
N ASN A 98 1.05 -55.68 10.46
CA ASN A 98 -0.32 -55.79 10.98
C ASN A 98 -0.52 -55.91 12.50
N PRO A 99 -1.69 -55.43 12.98
CA PRO A 99 -2.72 -56.33 13.53
C PRO A 99 -3.97 -56.40 12.63
N PRO A 100 -4.90 -57.37 12.82
CA PRO A 100 -5.96 -57.67 11.86
C PRO A 100 -6.97 -56.53 11.78
N VAL A 101 -6.91 -55.77 10.69
CA VAL A 101 -7.93 -54.78 10.32
C VAL A 101 -9.12 -55.58 9.76
N PRO A 102 -10.34 -55.42 10.30
CA PRO A 102 -11.54 -55.90 9.62
C PRO A 102 -11.51 -55.40 8.19
N SER A 103 -11.71 -56.29 7.22
CA SER A 103 -11.69 -55.95 5.80
C SER A 103 -12.77 -54.91 5.52
N GLU A 104 -12.40 -53.63 5.54
CA GLU A 104 -13.22 -52.56 5.00
C GLU A 104 -13.20 -52.74 3.48
N GLU A 105 -14.21 -53.44 2.98
CA GLU A 105 -14.55 -53.44 1.56
C GLU A 105 -14.57 -51.98 1.08
N LYS A 106 -13.74 -51.67 0.08
CA LYS A 106 -13.75 -50.35 -0.55
C LYS A 106 -15.20 -50.05 -0.95
N PRO A 107 -15.74 -48.86 -0.62
CA PRO A 107 -17.10 -48.53 -0.97
C PRO A 107 -17.26 -48.71 -2.47
N THR A 108 -18.15 -49.63 -2.86
CA THR A 108 -18.48 -49.97 -4.24
C THR A 108 -19.08 -48.77 -5.00
N LYS A 109 -19.48 -47.73 -4.26
CA LYS A 109 -20.05 -46.51 -4.79
C LYS A 109 -19.09 -45.32 -4.63
N PRO A 110 -18.91 -44.49 -5.67
CA PRO A 110 -18.15 -43.26 -5.57
C PRO A 110 -18.78 -42.27 -4.56
N ASN A 111 -17.93 -41.48 -3.91
CA ASN A 111 -18.32 -40.65 -2.75
C ASN A 111 -19.54 -39.76 -3.00
N TYR A 112 -19.71 -39.18 -4.19
CA TYR A 112 -20.85 -38.31 -4.50
C TYR A 112 -22.20 -39.04 -4.41
N GLN A 113 -22.24 -40.35 -4.70
CA GLN A 113 -23.45 -41.15 -4.55
C GLN A 113 -23.78 -41.40 -3.08
N LEU A 114 -22.77 -41.59 -2.24
CA LEU A 114 -22.95 -41.72 -0.79
C LEU A 114 -23.51 -40.44 -0.18
N TRP A 115 -23.01 -39.27 -0.61
CA TRP A 115 -23.54 -37.98 -0.19
C TRP A 115 -24.98 -37.76 -0.66
N TRP A 116 -25.29 -38.11 -1.90
CA TRP A 116 -26.66 -38.01 -2.42
C TRP A 116 -27.64 -38.92 -1.67
N GLU A 117 -27.26 -40.18 -1.42
CA GLU A 117 -28.07 -41.10 -0.62
C GLU A 117 -28.24 -40.59 0.83
N PHE A 118 -27.17 -40.08 1.46
CA PHE A 118 -27.25 -39.56 2.83
C PHE A 118 -28.22 -38.36 2.96
N PHE A 119 -28.21 -37.44 1.99
CA PHE A 119 -29.01 -36.21 2.08
C PHE A 119 -30.44 -36.36 1.55
N PHE A 120 -30.67 -37.28 0.60
CA PHE A 120 -31.94 -37.33 -0.14
C PHE A 120 -32.64 -38.69 -0.08
N LYS A 121 -32.04 -39.72 0.52
CA LYS A 121 -32.70 -40.99 0.76
C LYS A 121 -33.21 -41.06 2.20
N LYS A 122 -34.50 -40.76 2.36
CA LYS A 122 -35.34 -41.11 3.51
C LYS A 122 -36.59 -41.78 2.93
N ASP A 123 -37.02 -42.88 3.57
CA ASP A 123 -38.06 -43.83 3.10
C ASP A 123 -39.24 -43.21 2.35
#